data_AF-A0A954H517-F1
#
_entry.id   AF-A0A954H517-F1
#
_cell.length_a   1.000
_cell.length_b   1.000
_cell.length_c   1.000
_cell.angle_alpha   90.00
_cell.angle_beta   90.00
_cell.angle_gamma   90.00
#
_symmetry.space_group_name_H-M   'P 1'
#
loop_
_entity.id
_entity.type
_entity.pdbx_description
1 polymer ?
#
loop_
_entity_poly.entity_id
_entity_poly.type
_entity_poly.pdbx_seq_one_letter_code
_entity_poly.pdbx_strand_id
1 'polypeptide(L)'
;MAIEFNCPYCTATIRVPDGFAGKQGKCPKCETRLLVPNVEIPDEEPSQSSDGPETNAFGADTMSGLSAEGPTTVGIHAVESAGSVPEFIPTTPQTNITSKLKRRTRRGRNRIWTVAVPVIGFLLLLSLLAMFTLYSLPQLKGTLAAEVFSEPTVPRVTYPWSSTGLSTEEQEQLSKILEHAPEGFVSELMTCRLIADEKGLQVELTAGEGHSWFVVDPTQSRALVLWAEKQQQYLSITRASEMKRRLADYCQDKIKQQAGEIFTIDAQQYRDSVGINTHVSALGYALEAFGSGRIVPCGHEDQQGRLYFLLPSKTRSFIMRGRMVGDGTKPFPGEYTIQVGDRILQEDIRTVPVEPESEASSDGPEPEDSSEQPMDAAMDKDDQSPMKQPGDSPAGMETKAGTMMEK
;
A
#
# COMPACT_ATOMS: atom_id res chain seq x y z
N MET A 1 7.08 24.73 33.55
CA MET A 1 7.97 24.30 32.45
C MET A 1 7.23 24.46 31.12
N ALA A 2 7.88 24.15 29.99
CA ALA A 2 7.25 24.19 28.67
C ALA A 2 7.24 22.77 28.09
N ILE A 3 6.07 22.33 27.62
CA ILE A 3 5.89 21.09 26.88
C ILE A 3 6.34 21.34 25.45
N GLU A 4 7.34 20.57 24.99
CA GLU A 4 7.82 20.61 23.60
C GLU A 4 7.35 19.36 22.85
N PHE A 5 6.65 19.53 21.73
CA PHE A 5 6.22 18.42 20.87
C PHE A 5 6.13 18.86 19.40
N ASN A 6 6.13 17.90 18.48
CA ASN A 6 6.06 18.18 17.05
C ASN A 6 4.61 18.11 16.53
N CYS A 7 4.22 19.06 15.69
CA CYS A 7 2.92 19.04 15.02
C CYS A 7 2.82 17.82 14.09
N PRO A 8 1.77 16.99 14.18
CA PRO A 8 1.63 15.80 13.34
C PRO A 8 1.38 16.13 11.85
N TYR A 9 0.96 17.36 11.54
CA TYR A 9 0.61 17.77 10.17
C TYR A 9 1.77 18.43 9.42
N CYS A 10 2.53 19.31 10.08
CA CYS A 10 3.57 20.11 9.44
C CYS A 10 4.97 19.93 10.05
N THR A 11 5.12 19.00 11.01
CA THR A 11 6.37 18.65 11.71
C THR A 11 7.08 19.80 12.43
N ALA A 12 6.44 20.96 12.56
CA ALA A 12 6.97 22.08 13.33
C ALA A 12 7.02 21.75 14.83
N THR A 13 8.15 22.05 15.48
CA THR A 13 8.28 21.98 16.93
C THR A 13 7.47 23.09 17.59
N ILE A 14 6.55 22.72 18.47
CA ILE A 14 5.66 23.59 19.22
C ILE A 14 6.10 23.58 20.68
N ARG A 15 6.17 24.77 21.30
CA ARG A 15 6.45 24.95 22.73
C ARG A 15 5.24 25.59 23.39
N VAL A 16 4.67 24.93 24.39
CA VAL A 16 3.44 25.38 25.06
C VAL A 16 3.63 25.30 26.58
N PRO A 17 3.14 26.27 27.38
CA PRO A 17 3.21 26.17 28.83
C PRO A 17 2.46 24.94 29.37
N ASP A 18 2.91 24.36 30.48
CA ASP A 18 2.32 23.14 31.07
C ASP A 18 0.82 23.23 31.34
N GLY A 19 0.28 24.43 31.63
CA GLY A 19 -1.15 24.65 31.85
C GLY A 19 -2.05 24.40 30.63
N PHE A 20 -1.45 24.07 29.47
CA PHE A 20 -2.14 23.64 28.25
C PHE A 20 -2.12 22.14 28.02
N ALA A 21 -1.49 21.34 28.89
CA ALA A 21 -1.57 19.87 28.83
C ALA A 21 -3.03 19.41 28.71
N GLY A 22 -3.30 18.52 27.75
CA GLY A 22 -4.65 17.99 27.48
C GLY A 22 -5.62 18.98 26.81
N LYS A 23 -5.24 20.24 26.57
CA LYS A 23 -6.12 21.24 25.91
C LYS A 23 -5.92 21.26 24.39
N GLN A 24 -6.94 21.73 23.68
CA GLN A 24 -6.86 21.98 22.24
C GLN A 24 -6.19 23.33 21.97
N GLY A 25 -5.16 23.32 21.12
CA GLY A 25 -4.46 24.52 20.62
C GLY A 25 -4.36 24.54 19.10
N LYS A 26 -3.89 25.64 18.52
CA LYS A 26 -3.57 25.75 17.09
C LYS A 26 -2.07 25.72 16.86
N CYS A 27 -1.62 25.01 15.82
CA CYS A 27 -0.23 25.06 15.39
C CYS A 27 0.12 26.48 14.88
N PRO A 28 1.24 27.11 15.31
CA PRO A 28 1.64 28.42 14.82
C PRO A 28 2.15 28.43 13.37
N LYS A 29 2.43 27.25 12.77
CA LYS A 29 2.90 27.15 11.37
C LYS A 29 1.80 26.83 10.36
N CYS A 30 0.90 25.91 10.68
CA CYS A 30 -0.13 25.43 9.75
C CYS A 30 -1.56 25.70 10.22
N GLU A 31 -1.73 26.35 11.38
CA GLU A 31 -3.03 26.71 11.99
C GLU A 31 -3.97 25.55 12.34
N THR A 32 -3.55 24.29 12.09
CA THR A 32 -4.33 23.10 12.40
C THR A 32 -4.55 22.96 13.91
N ARG A 33 -5.78 22.61 14.30
CA ARG A 33 -6.15 22.35 15.69
C ARG A 33 -5.57 21.00 16.13
N LEU A 34 -4.92 20.95 17.29
CA LEU A 34 -4.24 19.78 17.82
C LEU A 34 -4.35 19.74 19.34
N LEU A 35 -4.26 18.53 19.91
CA LEU A 35 -4.35 18.29 21.35
C LEU A 35 -2.93 18.23 21.93
N VAL A 36 -2.66 19.03 22.97
CA VAL A 36 -1.36 19.04 23.66
C VAL A 36 -1.23 17.77 24.50
N PRO A 37 -0.17 16.95 24.33
CA PRO A 37 0.02 15.73 25.11
C PRO A 37 0.00 16.01 26.63
N ASN A 38 -0.66 15.13 27.39
CA ASN A 38 -0.60 15.19 28.85
C ASN A 38 0.68 14.50 29.32
N VAL A 39 1.63 15.27 29.84
CA VAL A 39 2.82 14.71 30.49
C VAL A 39 2.46 14.57 31.95
N GLU A 40 2.25 13.34 32.40
CA GLU A 40 2.13 13.02 33.83
C GLU A 40 3.46 13.37 34.47
N ILE A 41 3.51 14.50 35.18
CA ILE A 41 4.64 14.84 36.04
C ILE A 41 4.52 13.88 37.22
N PRO A 42 5.52 13.03 37.50
CA PRO A 42 5.53 12.22 38.71
C PRO A 42 5.43 13.18 39.90
N ASP A 43 4.36 13.08 40.67
CA ASP A 43 4.17 13.88 41.88
C ASP A 43 5.39 13.69 42.79
N GLU A 44 6.16 14.76 43.02
CA GLU A 44 7.09 14.81 44.14
C GLU A 44 6.26 14.73 45.42
N GLU A 45 6.25 13.54 46.02
CA GLU A 45 5.64 13.26 47.32
C GLU A 45 6.18 14.26 48.38
N PRO A 46 5.29 14.98 49.08
CA PRO A 46 5.70 15.77 50.23
C PRO A 46 6.07 14.82 51.37
N SER A 47 7.36 14.79 51.69
CA SER A 47 7.94 14.26 52.92
C SER A 47 7.11 14.63 54.16
N GLN A 48 6.52 13.63 54.82
CA GLN A 48 6.02 13.74 56.19
C GLN A 48 6.51 12.57 57.05
N SER A 49 7.02 12.98 58.20
CA SER A 49 7.74 12.26 59.23
C SER A 49 6.83 11.54 60.24
N SER A 50 7.26 10.33 60.64
CA SER A 50 7.20 9.71 61.98
C SER A 50 5.92 9.80 62.84
N ASP A 51 5.25 8.66 63.08
CA ASP A 51 5.34 7.86 64.32
C ASP A 51 4.32 6.69 64.28
N GLY A 52 4.75 5.47 64.66
CA GLY A 52 3.95 4.22 64.67
C GLY A 52 3.07 4.04 65.93
N PRO A 53 2.72 2.80 66.37
CA PRO A 53 2.96 1.47 65.80
C PRO A 53 1.76 0.46 65.88
N GLU A 54 2.02 -0.81 65.48
CA GLU A 54 1.29 -2.08 65.81
C GLU A 54 -0.03 -2.40 65.07
N THR A 55 -0.41 -3.62 64.67
CA THR A 55 0.08 -5.02 64.78
C THR A 55 -0.75 -5.93 63.84
N ASN A 56 -0.24 -7.16 63.59
CA ASN A 56 -0.87 -8.38 63.05
C ASN A 56 -0.76 -8.60 61.52
N ALA A 57 0.04 -9.53 60.98
CA ALA A 57 0.24 -10.98 61.20
C ALA A 57 -0.59 -11.86 60.25
N PHE A 58 0.06 -12.93 59.75
CA PHE A 58 -0.37 -14.01 58.83
C PHE A 58 -0.31 -13.70 57.32
N GLY A 59 0.41 -14.45 56.48
CA GLY A 59 1.25 -15.62 56.67
C GLY A 59 1.97 -15.90 55.34
N ALA A 60 3.26 -16.19 55.41
CA ALA A 60 4.12 -16.51 54.28
C ALA A 60 4.62 -17.94 54.39
N ASP A 61 4.39 -18.71 53.33
CA ASP A 61 5.07 -19.95 52.96
C ASP A 61 5.10 -19.92 51.41
N THR A 62 6.10 -20.36 50.64
CA THR A 62 7.48 -20.83 50.84
C THR A 62 8.00 -21.15 49.42
N MET A 63 9.31 -20.95 49.17
CA MET A 63 10.15 -21.32 47.99
C MET A 63 10.19 -20.34 46.79
N SER A 64 11.31 -19.73 46.39
CA SER A 64 12.72 -20.13 46.15
C SER A 64 13.03 -20.49 44.69
N GLY A 65 14.06 -19.83 44.14
CA GLY A 65 14.80 -20.25 42.93
C GLY A 65 15.13 -19.09 41.98
N LEU A 66 16.17 -18.29 42.25
CA LEU A 66 17.53 -18.40 41.65
C LEU A 66 17.59 -18.18 40.13
N SER A 67 18.07 -17.02 39.69
CA SER A 67 19.43 -16.87 39.14
C SER A 67 19.57 -15.56 38.36
N ALA A 68 20.46 -14.71 38.86
CA ALA A 68 21.06 -13.61 38.13
C ALA A 68 22.49 -14.00 37.75
N GLU A 69 22.93 -13.64 36.55
CA GLU A 69 24.30 -13.22 36.26
C GLU A 69 24.36 -12.56 34.87
N GLY A 70 25.14 -11.49 34.78
CA GLY A 70 24.96 -10.36 33.85
C GLY A 70 25.56 -10.50 32.45
N PRO A 71 25.50 -9.41 31.64
CA PRO A 71 26.04 -9.41 30.29
C PRO A 71 27.48 -8.88 30.26
N THR A 72 28.40 -9.72 29.81
CA THR A 72 29.80 -9.35 29.54
C THR A 72 29.99 -9.04 28.06
N THR A 73 30.52 -7.84 27.85
CA THR A 73 31.14 -7.25 26.66
C THR A 73 32.04 -8.21 25.88
N VAL A 74 31.90 -8.31 24.56
CA VAL A 74 32.90 -8.97 23.69
C VAL A 74 33.27 -8.05 22.55
N GLY A 75 34.57 -7.75 22.49
CA GLY A 75 35.24 -7.02 21.43
C GLY A 75 35.79 -7.93 20.32
N ILE A 76 35.94 -7.27 19.18
CA ILE A 76 36.82 -7.45 18.01
C ILE A 76 38.03 -8.38 18.22
N HIS A 77 38.23 -9.34 17.30
CA HIS A 77 39.47 -9.76 16.59
C HIS A 77 39.12 -11.00 15.73
N ALA A 78 39.27 -11.05 14.40
CA ALA A 78 40.46 -11.04 13.55
C ALA A 78 41.16 -12.42 13.41
N VAL A 79 40.96 -12.98 12.21
CA VAL A 79 41.84 -13.88 11.39
C VAL A 79 42.02 -15.36 11.76
N GLU A 80 41.88 -16.19 10.72
CA GLU A 80 42.81 -17.25 10.28
C GLU A 80 42.18 -18.65 10.11
N SER A 81 42.16 -19.13 8.86
CA SER A 81 41.92 -20.53 8.53
C SER A 81 42.97 -20.99 7.52
N ALA A 82 43.67 -22.05 7.91
CA ALA A 82 44.82 -22.64 7.25
C ALA A 82 44.44 -23.55 6.07
N GLY A 83 45.35 -23.64 5.10
CA GLY A 83 45.41 -24.68 4.08
C GLY A 83 46.88 -24.95 3.72
N SER A 84 47.34 -26.16 4.04
CA SER A 84 48.63 -26.83 3.76
C SER A 84 48.95 -26.96 2.25
N VAL A 85 50.14 -27.24 1.68
CA VAL A 85 51.32 -28.12 1.96
C VAL A 85 52.51 -27.64 1.03
N PRO A 86 53.67 -28.32 0.78
CA PRO A 86 55.00 -27.95 1.31
C PRO A 86 56.14 -27.67 0.26
N GLU A 87 57.29 -27.21 0.79
CA GLU A 87 58.67 -27.67 0.48
C GLU A 87 59.30 -27.51 -0.92
N PHE A 88 60.25 -26.57 -1.03
CA PHE A 88 61.54 -26.80 -1.71
C PHE A 88 62.61 -25.80 -1.22
N ILE A 89 63.80 -26.30 -0.89
CA ILE A 89 64.94 -25.60 -0.26
C ILE A 89 65.92 -25.04 -1.35
N PRO A 90 67.09 -24.46 -0.99
CA PRO A 90 67.46 -23.05 -1.12
C PRO A 90 68.47 -22.81 -2.27
N THR A 91 69.00 -21.58 -2.42
CA THR A 91 70.45 -21.28 -2.52
C THR A 91 70.66 -19.78 -2.73
N THR A 92 71.23 -19.12 -1.72
CA THR A 92 71.94 -17.83 -1.86
C THR A 92 73.28 -18.04 -2.57
N PRO A 93 73.83 -17.00 -3.23
CA PRO A 93 75.01 -16.42 -2.60
C PRO A 93 75.05 -14.89 -2.63
N GLN A 94 75.61 -14.35 -1.55
CA GLN A 94 76.04 -12.97 -1.42
C GLN A 94 77.24 -12.67 -2.34
N THR A 95 77.37 -11.43 -2.79
CA THR A 95 78.70 -10.77 -2.81
C THR A 95 78.55 -9.29 -2.49
N ASN A 96 79.47 -8.84 -1.65
CA ASN A 96 79.60 -7.50 -1.12
C ASN A 96 80.46 -6.61 -2.04
N ILE A 97 80.62 -5.36 -1.57
CA ILE A 97 81.80 -4.48 -1.74
C ILE A 97 81.68 -3.43 -2.87
N THR A 98 81.26 -2.25 -2.41
CA THR A 98 81.85 -0.92 -2.62
C THR A 98 82.62 -0.63 -3.92
N SER A 99 82.29 0.48 -4.57
CA SER A 99 82.99 1.76 -4.41
C SER A 99 82.93 2.65 -5.66
N LYS A 100 83.01 3.96 -5.40
CA LYS A 100 83.54 5.04 -6.25
C LYS A 100 82.68 5.54 -7.44
N LEU A 101 82.16 6.75 -7.21
CA LEU A 101 82.36 7.96 -8.03
C LEU A 101 82.20 7.81 -9.55
N LYS A 102 81.08 8.32 -10.08
CA LYS A 102 81.16 9.30 -11.17
C LYS A 102 79.86 10.09 -11.36
N ARG A 103 80.00 11.40 -11.16
CA ARG A 103 79.20 12.48 -11.76
C ARG A 103 78.60 12.07 -13.10
N ARG A 104 77.27 12.09 -13.21
CA ARG A 104 76.55 12.44 -14.43
C ARG A 104 75.19 13.03 -14.09
N THR A 105 75.21 14.32 -13.79
CA THR A 105 74.08 15.22 -13.96
C THR A 105 73.56 15.10 -15.39
N ARG A 106 72.45 14.38 -15.58
CA ARG A 106 71.65 14.42 -16.81
C ARG A 106 70.19 14.57 -16.42
N ARG A 107 69.67 15.78 -16.66
CA ARG A 107 68.26 16.18 -16.79
C ARG A 107 67.28 15.01 -16.59
N GLY A 108 66.80 14.83 -15.36
CA GLY A 108 65.70 13.94 -15.06
C GLY A 108 64.43 14.48 -15.69
N ARG A 109 64.13 14.02 -16.91
CA ARG A 109 62.88 14.33 -17.61
C ARG A 109 61.74 13.69 -16.83
N ASN A 110 60.90 14.53 -16.20
CA ASN A 110 59.81 14.21 -15.27
C ASN A 110 58.91 13.05 -15.74
N ARG A 111 59.28 11.79 -15.44
CA ARG A 111 58.48 10.59 -15.76
C ARG A 111 57.21 10.47 -14.89
N ILE A 112 57.14 11.23 -13.80
CA ILE A 112 55.96 11.34 -12.92
C ILE A 112 54.81 12.03 -13.66
N TRP A 113 55.11 13.02 -14.50
CA TRP A 113 54.10 13.77 -15.26
C TRP A 113 53.42 12.93 -16.35
N THR A 114 54.11 11.95 -16.92
CA THR A 114 53.52 11.07 -17.94
C THR A 114 52.49 10.08 -17.39
N VAL A 115 52.50 9.80 -16.08
CA VAL A 115 51.53 8.89 -15.43
C VAL A 115 50.48 9.66 -14.63
N ALA A 116 50.86 10.76 -13.96
CA ALA A 116 49.92 11.52 -13.14
C ALA A 116 48.82 12.23 -13.96
N VAL A 117 49.17 12.81 -15.12
CA VAL A 117 48.21 13.54 -15.98
C VAL A 117 47.06 12.66 -16.49
N PRO A 118 47.29 11.45 -17.05
CA PRO A 118 46.18 10.61 -17.50
C PRO A 118 45.33 10.08 -16.34
N VAL A 119 45.91 9.81 -15.17
CA VAL A 119 45.14 9.36 -13.99
C VAL A 119 44.22 10.47 -13.50
N ILE A 120 44.70 11.71 -13.39
CA ILE A 120 43.88 12.86 -12.99
C ILE A 120 42.78 13.11 -14.04
N GLY A 121 43.11 13.05 -15.33
CA GLY A 121 42.12 13.20 -16.40
C GLY A 121 41.03 12.13 -16.35
N PHE A 122 41.39 10.87 -16.08
CA PHE A 122 40.43 9.77 -15.93
C PHE A 122 39.54 9.93 -14.69
N LEU A 123 40.09 10.36 -13.56
CA LEU A 123 39.29 10.63 -12.35
C LEU A 123 38.33 11.81 -12.54
N LEU A 124 38.75 12.88 -13.23
CA LEU A 124 37.87 13.99 -13.59
C LEU A 124 36.77 13.54 -14.56
N LEU A 125 37.09 12.69 -15.54
CA LEU A 125 36.10 12.13 -16.45
C LEU A 125 35.09 11.26 -15.69
N LEU A 126 35.54 10.36 -14.80
CA LEU A 126 34.65 9.55 -13.96
C LEU A 126 33.79 10.41 -13.04
N SER A 127 34.36 11.48 -12.46
CA SER A 127 33.62 12.42 -11.62
C SER A 127 32.55 13.16 -12.42
N LEU A 128 32.87 13.63 -13.63
CA LEU A 128 31.89 14.26 -14.53
C LEU A 128 30.83 13.27 -15.00
N LEU A 129 31.20 12.02 -15.27
CA LEU A 129 30.26 10.97 -15.66
C LEU A 129 29.31 10.64 -14.51
N ALA A 130 29.83 10.47 -13.29
CA ALA A 130 29.04 10.24 -12.09
C ALA A 130 28.15 11.44 -11.76
N MET A 131 28.67 12.66 -11.89
CA MET A 131 27.90 13.88 -11.72
C MET A 131 26.78 13.95 -12.76
N PHE A 132 27.09 13.70 -14.03
CA PHE A 132 26.11 13.70 -15.12
C PHE A 132 25.02 12.66 -14.88
N THR A 133 25.38 11.42 -14.51
CA THR A 133 24.40 10.37 -14.23
C THR A 133 23.52 10.67 -13.01
N LEU A 134 24.08 11.31 -11.98
CA LEU A 134 23.33 11.74 -10.80
C LEU A 134 22.40 12.91 -11.10
N TYR A 135 22.81 13.87 -11.94
CA TYR A 135 21.97 15.01 -12.33
C TYR A 135 20.95 14.65 -13.43
N SER A 136 21.22 13.64 -14.24
CA SER A 136 20.32 13.15 -15.28
C SER A 136 19.31 12.11 -14.78
N LEU A 137 19.22 11.88 -13.46
CA LEU A 137 18.21 10.98 -12.92
C LEU A 137 16.82 11.49 -13.30
N PRO A 138 15.95 10.63 -13.87
CA PRO A 138 14.63 11.04 -14.29
C PRO A 138 13.87 11.55 -13.08
N GLN A 139 13.46 12.82 -13.13
CA GLN A 139 12.77 13.45 -12.02
C GLN A 139 11.42 12.76 -11.84
N LEU A 140 11.16 12.24 -10.64
CA LEU A 140 9.85 11.65 -10.26
C LEU A 140 8.84 12.76 -9.96
N LYS A 141 8.74 13.72 -10.88
CA LYS A 141 7.89 14.90 -10.81
C LYS A 141 7.36 15.26 -12.18
N GLY A 142 6.18 15.85 -12.20
CA GLY A 142 5.55 16.32 -13.44
C GLY A 142 4.05 16.41 -13.30
N THR A 143 3.38 16.52 -14.44
CA THR A 143 1.92 16.56 -14.53
C THR A 143 1.43 15.30 -15.25
N LEU A 144 0.44 14.62 -14.68
CA LEU A 144 -0.26 13.49 -15.31
C LEU A 144 -1.74 13.85 -15.46
N ALA A 145 -2.39 13.28 -16.47
CA ALA A 145 -3.83 13.35 -16.62
C ALA A 145 -4.52 12.24 -15.83
N ALA A 146 -5.71 12.55 -15.29
CA ALA A 146 -6.62 11.57 -14.72
C ALA A 146 -7.98 11.61 -15.42
N GLU A 147 -8.61 10.44 -15.46
CA GLU A 147 -9.98 10.25 -15.93
C GLU A 147 -10.90 9.94 -14.75
N VAL A 148 -12.18 10.29 -14.87
CA VAL A 148 -13.19 9.92 -13.87
C VAL A 148 -13.77 8.56 -14.25
N PHE A 149 -13.64 7.58 -13.37
CA PHE A 149 -14.28 6.29 -13.56
C PHE A 149 -15.79 6.43 -13.30
N SER A 150 -16.60 5.94 -14.23
CA SER A 150 -18.05 6.16 -14.26
C SER A 150 -18.81 5.38 -13.20
N GLU A 151 -18.30 4.22 -12.80
CA GLU A 151 -18.96 3.36 -11.84
C GLU A 151 -18.53 3.71 -10.41
N PRO A 152 -19.46 3.71 -9.43
CA PRO A 152 -19.12 3.96 -8.04
C PRO A 152 -18.33 2.78 -7.43
N THR A 153 -18.48 1.57 -7.98
CA THR A 153 -17.86 0.35 -7.46
C THR A 153 -16.74 -0.10 -8.40
N VAL A 154 -15.54 -0.31 -7.86
CA VAL A 154 -14.43 -0.91 -8.63
C VAL A 154 -14.60 -2.43 -8.72
N PRO A 155 -14.00 -3.09 -9.73
CA PRO A 155 -14.09 -4.54 -9.86
C PRO A 155 -13.66 -5.26 -8.57
N ARG A 156 -14.44 -6.27 -8.17
CA ARG A 156 -14.13 -7.09 -7.00
C ARG A 156 -12.81 -7.81 -7.18
N VAL A 157 -12.05 -7.91 -6.08
CA VAL A 157 -10.78 -8.63 -6.06
C VAL A 157 -10.87 -9.80 -5.09
N THR A 158 -10.49 -10.98 -5.55
CA THR A 158 -10.41 -12.20 -4.71
C THR A 158 -8.98 -12.37 -4.22
N TYR A 159 -8.81 -12.41 -2.89
CA TYR A 159 -7.57 -12.80 -2.25
C TYR A 159 -7.62 -14.29 -1.88
N PRO A 160 -6.79 -15.16 -2.50
CA PRO A 160 -6.91 -16.61 -2.30
C PRO A 160 -6.71 -17.03 -0.85
N TRP A 161 -7.51 -18.00 -0.38
CA TRP A 161 -7.39 -18.53 0.98
C TRP A 161 -5.98 -19.01 1.32
N SER A 162 -5.31 -19.66 0.37
CA SER A 162 -3.93 -20.12 0.48
C SER A 162 -2.90 -19.01 0.74
N SER A 163 -3.23 -17.76 0.40
CA SER A 163 -2.35 -16.60 0.58
C SER A 163 -2.56 -15.87 1.90
N THR A 164 -3.65 -16.15 2.62
CA THR A 164 -4.02 -15.49 3.88
C THR A 164 -3.09 -15.82 5.04
N GLY A 165 -2.43 -16.98 5.00
CA GLY A 165 -1.61 -17.46 6.11
C GLY A 165 -2.38 -18.09 7.26
N LEU A 166 -3.70 -18.19 7.16
CA LEU A 166 -4.56 -18.89 8.12
C LEU A 166 -4.39 -20.40 8.00
N SER A 167 -4.59 -21.12 9.09
CA SER A 167 -4.74 -22.58 9.07
C SER A 167 -6.03 -22.98 8.35
N THR A 168 -6.13 -24.23 7.88
CA THR A 168 -7.33 -24.73 7.18
C THR A 168 -8.59 -24.62 8.04
N GLU A 169 -8.47 -24.83 9.35
CA GLU A 169 -9.59 -24.71 10.30
C GLU A 169 -10.06 -23.25 10.43
N GLU A 170 -9.14 -22.30 10.57
CA GLU A 170 -9.47 -20.86 10.62
C GLU A 170 -10.08 -20.37 9.31
N GLN A 171 -9.60 -20.87 8.16
CA GLN A 171 -10.18 -20.56 6.84
C GLN A 171 -11.64 -21.04 6.76
N GLU A 172 -11.93 -22.27 7.19
CA GLU A 172 -13.28 -22.83 7.18
C GLU A 172 -14.21 -22.06 8.12
N GLN A 173 -13.75 -21.74 9.33
CA GLN A 173 -14.51 -20.96 10.30
C GLN A 173 -14.83 -19.56 9.78
N LEU A 174 -13.82 -18.82 9.29
CA LEU A 174 -14.02 -17.47 8.77
C LEU A 174 -14.92 -17.46 7.53
N SER A 175 -14.74 -18.44 6.64
CA SER A 175 -15.59 -18.57 5.45
C SER A 175 -17.06 -18.69 5.85
N LYS A 176 -17.38 -19.57 6.80
CA LYS A 176 -18.74 -19.72 7.34
C LYS A 176 -19.26 -18.43 7.97
N ILE A 177 -18.44 -17.69 8.71
CA ILE A 177 -18.84 -16.40 9.32
C ILE A 177 -19.24 -15.40 8.24
N LEU A 178 -18.36 -15.18 7.26
CA LEU A 178 -18.54 -14.12 6.25
C LEU A 178 -19.55 -14.47 5.16
N GLU A 179 -19.82 -15.76 4.93
CA GLU A 179 -20.88 -16.21 4.02
C GLU A 179 -22.27 -15.84 4.58
N HIS A 180 -22.46 -15.99 5.90
CA HIS A 180 -23.73 -15.66 6.56
C HIS A 180 -23.85 -14.15 6.86
N ALA A 181 -22.74 -13.51 7.20
CA ALA A 181 -22.70 -12.10 7.58
C ALA A 181 -21.48 -11.41 6.95
N PRO A 182 -21.60 -10.90 5.71
CA PRO A 182 -20.54 -10.12 5.08
C PRO A 182 -20.20 -8.89 5.91
N GLU A 183 -18.91 -8.65 6.14
CA GLU A 183 -18.47 -7.52 6.94
C GLU A 183 -18.43 -6.25 6.09
N GLY A 184 -19.04 -5.16 6.58
CA GLY A 184 -19.02 -3.86 5.91
C GLY A 184 -18.32 -2.80 6.76
N PHE A 185 -17.25 -2.21 6.23
CA PHE A 185 -16.62 -1.02 6.79
C PHE A 185 -17.09 0.21 6.02
N VAL A 186 -17.95 1.01 6.65
CA VAL A 186 -18.56 2.19 6.04
C VAL A 186 -17.87 3.46 6.55
N SER A 187 -17.62 4.39 5.64
CA SER A 187 -17.11 5.73 5.92
C SER A 187 -17.71 6.75 4.96
N GLU A 188 -17.49 8.03 5.22
CA GLU A 188 -17.88 9.12 4.29
C GLU A 188 -17.25 8.93 2.89
N LEU A 189 -16.03 8.40 2.83
CA LEU A 189 -15.30 8.21 1.58
C LEU A 189 -15.81 7.00 0.81
N MET A 190 -15.96 5.85 1.47
CA MET A 190 -16.26 4.57 0.83
C MET A 190 -16.94 3.57 1.76
N THR A 191 -17.58 2.58 1.12
CA THR A 191 -17.90 1.29 1.73
C THR A 191 -16.91 0.25 1.23
N CYS A 192 -16.26 -0.44 2.17
CA CYS A 192 -15.46 -1.64 1.91
C CYS A 192 -16.22 -2.85 2.43
N ARG A 193 -16.44 -3.86 1.59
CA ARG A 193 -17.14 -5.08 1.97
C ARG A 193 -16.21 -6.28 1.85
N LEU A 194 -16.14 -7.08 2.91
CA LEU A 194 -15.44 -8.37 2.93
C LEU A 194 -16.48 -9.49 2.81
N ILE A 195 -16.31 -10.34 1.80
CA ILE A 195 -17.21 -11.44 1.49
C ILE A 195 -16.35 -12.70 1.35
N ALA A 196 -16.77 -13.82 1.93
CA ALA A 196 -16.11 -15.10 1.68
C ALA A 196 -16.74 -15.82 0.48
N ASP A 197 -15.92 -16.48 -0.32
CA ASP A 197 -16.36 -17.46 -1.31
C ASP A 197 -15.46 -18.71 -1.27
N GLU A 198 -15.74 -19.69 -2.14
CA GLU A 198 -14.96 -20.92 -2.25
C GLU A 198 -13.49 -20.68 -2.62
N LYS A 199 -13.18 -19.58 -3.32
CA LYS A 199 -11.85 -19.28 -3.86
C LYS A 199 -11.00 -18.47 -2.90
N GLY A 200 -11.61 -17.66 -2.04
CA GLY A 200 -10.92 -16.72 -1.19
C GLY A 200 -11.80 -15.72 -0.47
N LEU A 201 -11.13 -14.69 0.04
CA LEU A 201 -11.77 -13.49 0.56
C LEU A 201 -11.96 -12.51 -0.61
N GLN A 202 -13.20 -12.25 -0.98
CA GLN A 202 -13.55 -11.18 -1.91
C GLN A 202 -13.62 -9.83 -1.18
N VAL A 203 -13.04 -8.82 -1.81
CA VAL A 203 -13.15 -7.43 -1.37
C VAL A 203 -13.88 -6.63 -2.45
N GLU A 204 -14.85 -5.83 -2.01
CA GLU A 204 -15.57 -4.88 -2.83
C GLU A 204 -15.41 -3.47 -2.24
N LEU A 205 -15.01 -2.51 -3.08
CA LEU A 205 -14.90 -1.11 -2.70
C LEU A 205 -15.89 -0.28 -3.52
N THR A 206 -16.74 0.47 -2.82
CA THR A 206 -17.76 1.34 -3.41
C THR A 206 -17.56 2.76 -2.91
N ALA A 207 -17.52 3.72 -3.82
CA ALA A 207 -17.44 5.14 -3.54
C ALA A 207 -18.64 5.60 -2.69
N GLY A 208 -18.38 6.43 -1.68
CA GLY A 208 -19.40 7.12 -0.93
C GLY A 208 -20.09 8.20 -1.75
N GLU A 209 -21.21 8.71 -1.26
CA GLU A 209 -21.95 9.79 -1.91
C GLU A 209 -21.06 11.04 -2.08
N GLY A 210 -21.15 11.71 -3.23
CA GLY A 210 -20.34 12.89 -3.56
C GLY A 210 -18.86 12.62 -3.82
N HIS A 211 -18.45 11.35 -3.91
CA HIS A 211 -17.09 10.92 -4.23
C HIS A 211 -17.06 10.16 -5.55
N SER A 212 -15.89 10.19 -6.22
CA SER A 212 -15.67 9.48 -7.47
C SER A 212 -14.26 8.94 -7.54
N TRP A 213 -14.09 7.85 -8.28
CA TRP A 213 -12.79 7.25 -8.55
C TRP A 213 -12.09 8.01 -9.68
N PHE A 214 -10.87 8.46 -9.43
CA PHE A 214 -10.00 9.11 -10.39
C PHE A 214 -8.90 8.15 -10.81
N VAL A 215 -8.82 7.85 -12.11
CA VAL A 215 -7.91 6.88 -12.69
C VAL A 215 -6.69 7.60 -13.24
N VAL A 216 -5.51 7.24 -12.76
CA VAL A 216 -4.22 7.77 -13.21
C VAL A 216 -3.46 6.64 -13.92
N ASP A 217 -3.12 6.85 -15.18
CA ASP A 217 -2.25 5.94 -15.92
C ASP A 217 -0.77 6.32 -15.67
N PRO A 218 0.01 5.48 -14.96
CA PRO A 218 1.42 5.78 -14.68
C PRO A 218 2.32 5.73 -15.92
N THR A 219 1.87 5.11 -17.02
CA THR A 219 2.66 5.00 -18.26
C THR A 219 2.88 6.35 -18.95
N GLN A 220 2.08 7.36 -18.59
CA GLN A 220 2.28 8.77 -18.97
C GLN A 220 3.65 9.32 -18.52
N SER A 221 4.31 8.69 -17.54
CA SER A 221 5.66 9.06 -17.10
C SER A 221 6.61 7.85 -17.12
N ARG A 222 7.57 7.87 -18.05
CA ARG A 222 8.65 6.89 -18.11
C ARG A 222 9.46 6.81 -16.80
N ALA A 223 9.63 7.95 -16.12
CA ALA A 223 10.33 8.01 -14.83
C ALA A 223 9.60 7.17 -13.77
N LEU A 224 8.27 7.30 -13.72
CA LEU A 224 7.43 6.58 -12.77
C LEU A 224 7.42 5.09 -13.06
N VAL A 225 7.29 4.69 -14.33
CA VAL A 225 7.34 3.27 -14.76
C VAL A 225 8.66 2.61 -14.35
N LEU A 226 9.79 3.21 -14.70
CA LEU A 226 11.11 2.66 -14.38
C LEU A 226 11.35 2.56 -12.87
N TRP A 227 10.83 3.51 -12.09
CA TRP A 227 10.90 3.44 -10.63
C TRP A 227 10.02 2.31 -10.08
N ALA A 228 8.80 2.18 -10.57
CA ALA A 228 7.85 1.15 -10.15
C ALA A 228 8.40 -0.26 -10.42
N GLU A 229 8.94 -0.50 -11.61
CA GLU A 229 9.61 -1.75 -11.97
C GLU A 229 10.77 -2.08 -11.02
N LYS A 230 11.63 -1.09 -10.74
CA LYS A 230 12.78 -1.27 -9.84
C LYS A 230 12.35 -1.60 -8.40
N GLN A 231 11.23 -1.07 -7.93
CA GLN A 231 10.76 -1.23 -6.55
C GLN A 231 9.73 -2.35 -6.37
N GLN A 232 9.26 -2.96 -7.47
CA GLN A 232 8.13 -3.88 -7.47
C GLN A 232 8.28 -5.02 -6.46
N GLN A 233 9.45 -5.66 -6.42
CA GLN A 233 9.67 -6.81 -5.54
C GLN A 233 9.65 -6.41 -4.06
N TYR A 234 10.39 -5.36 -3.67
CA TYR A 234 10.46 -4.88 -2.29
C TYR A 234 9.08 -4.47 -1.78
N LEU A 235 8.34 -3.68 -2.57
CA LEU A 235 7.00 -3.21 -2.20
C LEU A 235 5.97 -4.33 -2.15
N SER A 236 6.05 -5.31 -3.07
CA SER A 236 5.15 -6.47 -3.08
C SER A 236 5.32 -7.31 -1.83
N ILE A 237 6.57 -7.58 -1.41
CA ILE A 237 6.87 -8.34 -0.20
C ILE A 237 6.39 -7.58 1.05
N THR A 238 6.68 -6.27 1.11
CA THR A 238 6.28 -5.42 2.24
C THR A 238 4.76 -5.39 2.39
N ARG A 239 4.04 -5.08 1.30
CA ARG A 239 2.56 -5.12 1.26
C ARG A 239 2.00 -6.48 1.68
N ALA A 240 2.51 -7.56 1.09
CA ALA A 240 2.02 -8.91 1.37
C ALA A 240 2.23 -9.30 2.84
N SER A 241 3.39 -8.97 3.42
CA SER A 241 3.67 -9.24 4.84
C SER A 241 2.76 -8.45 5.79
N GLU A 242 2.53 -7.16 5.50
CA GLU A 242 1.63 -6.32 6.29
C GLU A 242 0.20 -6.84 6.22
N MET A 243 -0.28 -7.13 5.01
CA MET A 243 -1.63 -7.62 4.77
C MET A 243 -1.87 -8.98 5.41
N LYS A 244 -0.91 -9.92 5.28
CA LYS A 244 -0.98 -11.25 5.92
C LYS A 244 -1.13 -11.14 7.44
N ARG A 245 -0.29 -10.31 8.07
CA ARG A 245 -0.36 -10.08 9.53
C ARG A 245 -1.72 -9.50 9.93
N ARG A 246 -2.15 -8.43 9.27
CA ARG A 246 -3.40 -7.72 9.59
C ARG A 246 -4.65 -8.56 9.34
N LEU A 247 -4.62 -9.38 8.30
CA LEU A 247 -5.70 -10.32 8.02
C LEU A 247 -5.76 -11.41 9.09
N ALA A 248 -4.62 -11.97 9.52
CA ALA A 248 -4.60 -12.93 10.63
C ALA A 248 -5.18 -12.33 11.92
N ASP A 249 -4.76 -11.11 12.29
CA ASP A 249 -5.31 -10.38 13.44
C ASP A 249 -6.84 -10.22 13.33
N TYR A 250 -7.34 -9.76 12.16
CA TYR A 250 -8.77 -9.62 11.89
C TYR A 250 -9.53 -10.93 12.09
N CYS A 251 -9.00 -12.04 11.57
CA CYS A 251 -9.66 -13.33 11.62
C CYS A 251 -9.77 -13.83 13.07
N GLN A 252 -8.70 -13.69 13.84
CA GLN A 252 -8.70 -14.04 15.27
C GLN A 252 -9.71 -13.20 16.05
N ASP A 253 -9.77 -11.90 15.79
CA ASP A 253 -10.71 -11.00 16.47
C ASP A 253 -12.17 -11.31 16.09
N LYS A 254 -12.43 -11.71 14.84
CA LYS A 254 -13.75 -12.17 14.41
C LYS A 254 -14.17 -13.50 15.04
N ILE A 255 -13.25 -14.46 15.15
CA ILE A 255 -13.52 -15.74 15.80
C ILE A 255 -13.83 -15.53 17.30
N LYS A 256 -13.05 -14.70 17.99
CA LYS A 256 -13.31 -14.33 19.39
C LYS A 256 -14.66 -13.62 19.56
N GLN A 257 -14.99 -12.70 18.65
CA GLN A 257 -16.29 -12.02 18.65
C GLN A 257 -17.45 -13.02 18.52
N GLN A 258 -17.32 -14.04 17.66
CA GLN A 258 -18.32 -15.09 17.52
C GLN A 258 -18.44 -15.97 18.78
N ALA A 259 -17.34 -16.18 19.50
CA ALA A 259 -17.33 -16.88 20.79
C ALA A 259 -17.99 -16.08 21.94
N GLY A 260 -18.45 -14.86 21.68
CA GLY A 260 -19.13 -14.00 22.64
C GLY A 260 -18.21 -13.06 23.42
N GLU A 261 -16.93 -12.97 23.04
CA GLU A 261 -16.02 -11.97 23.62
C GLU A 261 -16.37 -10.57 23.08
N ILE A 262 -16.37 -9.58 23.97
CA ILE A 262 -16.61 -8.18 23.60
C ILE A 262 -15.31 -7.61 23.04
N PHE A 263 -15.21 -7.54 21.71
CA PHE A 263 -14.09 -6.93 21.01
C PHE A 263 -14.55 -5.73 20.18
N THR A 264 -13.74 -4.67 20.14
CA THR A 264 -14.00 -3.51 19.28
C THR A 264 -13.10 -3.60 18.05
N ILE A 265 -13.71 -3.84 16.89
CA ILE A 265 -13.01 -3.91 15.62
C ILE A 265 -12.76 -2.47 15.12
N ASP A 266 -11.50 -2.11 14.94
CA ASP A 266 -11.14 -0.85 14.28
C ASP A 266 -11.42 -0.96 12.77
N ALA A 267 -12.65 -0.62 12.40
CA ALA A 267 -13.14 -0.68 11.03
C ALA A 267 -12.25 0.12 10.05
N GLN A 268 -11.69 1.26 10.49
CA GLN A 268 -10.83 2.07 9.65
C GLN A 268 -9.49 1.37 9.41
N GLN A 269 -8.89 0.82 10.45
CA GLN A 269 -7.63 0.09 10.34
C GLN A 269 -7.75 -1.13 9.41
N TYR A 270 -8.79 -1.94 9.54
CA TYR A 270 -8.97 -3.11 8.67
C TYR A 270 -9.37 -2.74 7.25
N ARG A 271 -10.18 -1.70 7.06
CA ARG A 271 -10.44 -1.15 5.72
C ARG A 271 -9.13 -0.79 5.03
N ASP A 272 -8.26 -0.03 5.68
CA ASP A 272 -7.05 0.50 5.05
C ASP A 272 -5.94 -0.56 4.88
N SER A 273 -5.82 -1.48 5.84
CA SER A 273 -4.72 -2.46 5.87
C SER A 273 -5.04 -3.82 5.23
N VAL A 274 -6.32 -4.19 5.13
CA VAL A 274 -6.80 -5.42 4.49
C VAL A 274 -7.58 -5.08 3.23
N GLY A 275 -8.64 -4.28 3.34
CA GLY A 275 -9.55 -3.98 2.22
C GLY A 275 -8.82 -3.30 1.05
N ILE A 276 -8.30 -2.10 1.27
CA ILE A 276 -7.59 -1.32 0.26
C ILE A 276 -6.33 -2.05 -0.22
N ASN A 277 -5.54 -2.61 0.70
CA ASN A 277 -4.31 -3.32 0.33
C ASN A 277 -4.55 -4.56 -0.53
N THR A 278 -5.75 -5.16 -0.48
CA THR A 278 -6.15 -6.25 -1.38
C THR A 278 -6.33 -5.77 -2.81
N HIS A 279 -6.84 -4.55 -2.98
CA HIS A 279 -7.15 -3.95 -4.28
C HIS A 279 -5.94 -3.33 -5.01
N VAL A 280 -4.76 -3.25 -4.38
CA VAL A 280 -3.57 -2.59 -4.95
C VAL A 280 -2.36 -3.52 -5.08
N SER A 281 -1.50 -3.20 -6.05
CA SER A 281 -0.21 -3.86 -6.24
C SER A 281 0.90 -3.06 -5.53
N ALA A 282 2.16 -3.30 -5.90
CA ALA A 282 3.32 -2.60 -5.37
C ALA A 282 3.22 -1.08 -5.51
N LEU A 283 2.80 -0.58 -6.67
CA LEU A 283 2.80 0.85 -6.96
C LEU A 283 1.68 1.57 -6.18
N GLY A 284 0.45 1.05 -6.25
CA GLY A 284 -0.68 1.62 -5.50
C GLY A 284 -0.44 1.60 -3.98
N TYR A 285 0.18 0.55 -3.44
CA TYR A 285 0.54 0.48 -2.02
C TYR A 285 1.47 1.63 -1.58
N ALA A 286 2.38 2.07 -2.45
CA ALA A 286 3.36 3.10 -2.15
C ALA A 286 2.85 4.54 -2.33
N LEU A 287 1.64 4.73 -2.85
CA LEU A 287 1.13 6.04 -3.28
C LEU A 287 -0.13 6.47 -2.54
N GLU A 288 -0.24 7.77 -2.35
CA GLU A 288 -1.41 8.45 -1.82
C GLU A 288 -1.72 9.70 -2.67
N ALA A 289 -2.99 10.05 -2.72
CA ALA A 289 -3.48 11.33 -3.20
C ALA A 289 -3.58 12.33 -2.04
N PHE A 290 -3.21 13.57 -2.31
CA PHE A 290 -3.41 14.72 -1.45
C PHE A 290 -4.20 15.78 -2.22
N GLY A 291 -5.44 16.02 -1.80
CA GLY A 291 -6.37 16.94 -2.44
C GLY A 291 -7.54 17.27 -1.52
N SER A 292 -8.11 18.46 -1.66
CA SER A 292 -9.27 18.90 -0.84
C SER A 292 -9.01 18.83 0.68
N GLY A 293 -7.75 19.04 1.11
CA GLY A 293 -7.35 18.98 2.51
C GLY A 293 -7.30 17.57 3.12
N ARG A 294 -7.46 16.52 2.31
CA ARG A 294 -7.45 15.12 2.75
C ARG A 294 -6.30 14.35 2.10
N ILE A 295 -5.81 13.34 2.81
CA ILE A 295 -4.87 12.34 2.29
C ILE A 295 -5.67 11.05 2.11
N VAL A 296 -5.63 10.48 0.91
CA VAL A 296 -6.35 9.24 0.59
C VAL A 296 -5.38 8.28 -0.09
N PRO A 297 -5.20 7.03 0.40
CA PRO A 297 -4.36 6.05 -0.29
C PRO A 297 -4.92 5.70 -1.67
N CYS A 298 -4.09 5.12 -2.53
CA CYS A 298 -4.61 4.45 -3.73
C CYS A 298 -5.59 3.35 -3.30
N GLY A 299 -6.83 3.40 -3.78
CA GLY A 299 -7.88 2.47 -3.39
C GLY A 299 -7.94 1.22 -4.27
N HIS A 300 -7.51 1.33 -5.53
CA HIS A 300 -7.47 0.19 -6.45
C HIS A 300 -6.38 0.35 -7.51
N GLU A 301 -5.80 -0.76 -7.94
CA GLU A 301 -4.88 -0.86 -9.06
C GLU A 301 -5.32 -2.01 -9.97
N ASP A 302 -5.52 -1.72 -11.24
CA ASP A 302 -5.98 -2.73 -12.20
C ASP A 302 -4.82 -3.54 -12.80
N GLN A 303 -5.15 -4.50 -13.66
CA GLN A 303 -4.14 -5.36 -14.31
C GLN A 303 -3.20 -4.61 -15.27
N GLN A 304 -3.57 -3.39 -15.69
CA GLN A 304 -2.75 -2.52 -16.52
C GLN A 304 -1.86 -1.60 -15.67
N GLY A 305 -1.97 -1.66 -14.34
CA GLY A 305 -1.25 -0.81 -13.41
C GLY A 305 -1.85 0.59 -13.27
N ARG A 306 -3.07 0.84 -13.76
CA ARG A 306 -3.76 2.12 -13.57
C ARG A 306 -4.19 2.26 -12.12
N LEU A 307 -3.99 3.46 -11.58
CA LEU A 307 -4.17 3.75 -10.15
C LEU A 307 -5.49 4.49 -9.93
N TYR A 308 -6.28 4.05 -8.96
CA TYR A 308 -7.60 4.59 -8.67
C TYR A 308 -7.57 5.28 -7.31
N PHE A 309 -7.83 6.59 -7.30
CA PHE A 309 -7.91 7.39 -6.08
C PHE A 309 -9.33 7.88 -5.84
N LEU A 310 -9.81 7.76 -4.61
CA LEU A 310 -11.16 8.16 -4.25
C LEU A 310 -11.17 9.57 -3.65
N LEU A 311 -11.74 10.53 -4.37
CA LEU A 311 -11.74 11.95 -3.99
C LEU A 311 -13.15 12.53 -4.20
N PRO A 312 -13.46 13.73 -3.66
CA PRO A 312 -14.73 14.39 -3.96
C PRO A 312 -14.94 14.56 -5.46
N SER A 313 -16.16 14.33 -5.96
CA SER A 313 -16.45 14.32 -7.41
C SER A 313 -16.15 15.64 -8.13
N LYS A 314 -16.05 16.75 -7.40
CA LYS A 314 -15.69 18.08 -7.92
C LYS A 314 -14.19 18.32 -8.05
N THR A 315 -13.35 17.33 -7.73
CA THR A 315 -11.89 17.45 -7.79
C THR A 315 -11.43 17.68 -9.22
N ARG A 316 -10.72 18.79 -9.45
CA ARG A 316 -10.12 19.15 -10.75
C ARG A 316 -8.62 18.86 -10.81
N SER A 317 -7.96 18.88 -9.65
CA SER A 317 -6.56 18.52 -9.52
C SER A 317 -6.25 18.02 -8.12
N PHE A 318 -5.22 17.20 -8.02
CA PHE A 318 -4.68 16.72 -6.74
C PHE A 318 -3.20 16.37 -6.89
N ILE A 319 -2.52 16.15 -5.77
CA ILE A 319 -1.11 15.75 -5.76
C ILE A 319 -1.02 14.25 -5.49
N MET A 320 -0.36 13.49 -6.35
CA MET A 320 0.00 12.10 -6.12
C MET A 320 1.44 12.03 -5.59
N ARG A 321 1.64 11.43 -4.42
CA ARG A 321 2.93 11.40 -3.73
C ARG A 321 3.12 10.10 -2.96
N GLY A 322 4.28 9.95 -2.33
CA GLY A 322 4.58 8.74 -1.57
C GLY A 322 3.81 8.67 -0.25
N ARG A 323 3.25 7.49 0.02
CA ARG A 323 2.59 7.11 1.26
C ARG A 323 3.63 6.67 2.30
N MET A 324 3.35 6.91 3.57
CA MET A 324 4.04 6.27 4.68
C MET A 324 3.52 4.84 4.85
N VAL A 325 4.37 3.84 4.67
CA VAL A 325 3.98 2.43 4.77
C VAL A 325 4.18 1.89 6.19
N GLY A 326 3.73 0.67 6.48
CA GLY A 326 3.67 0.13 7.85
C GLY A 326 5.02 0.02 8.57
N ASP A 327 6.15 0.05 7.85
CA ASP A 327 7.50 0.09 8.42
C ASP A 327 7.99 1.52 8.76
N GLY A 328 7.15 2.53 8.55
CA GLY A 328 7.47 3.94 8.77
C GLY A 328 8.31 4.56 7.66
N THR A 329 8.58 3.87 6.56
CA THR A 329 9.29 4.42 5.42
C THR A 329 8.34 5.11 4.44
N LYS A 330 8.90 6.01 3.62
CA LYS A 330 8.24 6.62 2.47
C LYS A 330 8.96 6.19 1.19
N PRO A 331 8.59 5.03 0.61
CA PRO A 331 9.38 4.43 -0.46
C PRO A 331 9.41 5.27 -1.73
N PHE A 332 8.29 5.90 -2.09
CA PHE A 332 8.22 6.78 -3.25
C PHE A 332 8.65 8.20 -2.90
N PRO A 333 9.77 8.72 -3.44
CA PRO A 333 10.29 10.04 -3.09
C PRO A 333 9.74 11.17 -3.97
N GLY A 334 8.93 10.83 -4.98
CA GLY A 334 8.43 11.74 -5.99
C GLY A 334 7.11 12.42 -5.63
N GLU A 335 6.69 13.29 -6.55
CA GLU A 335 5.42 14.02 -6.47
C GLU A 335 4.94 14.40 -7.87
N TYR A 336 3.74 13.98 -8.24
CA TYR A 336 3.09 14.35 -9.50
C TYR A 336 1.85 15.20 -9.22
N THR A 337 1.68 16.25 -10.01
CA THR A 337 0.40 16.98 -10.07
C THR A 337 -0.53 16.24 -11.02
N ILE A 338 -1.70 15.87 -10.55
CA ILE A 338 -2.71 15.20 -11.35
C ILE A 338 -3.73 16.23 -11.79
N GLN A 339 -4.02 16.28 -13.09
CA GLN A 339 -5.06 17.13 -13.69
C GLN A 339 -6.19 16.24 -14.17
N VAL A 340 -7.40 16.48 -13.69
CA VAL A 340 -8.59 15.76 -14.13
C VAL A 340 -9.10 16.44 -15.39
N GLY A 341 -9.19 15.71 -16.50
CA GLY A 341 -9.72 16.27 -17.74
C GLY A 341 -11.10 16.89 -17.53
N ASP A 342 -11.35 18.04 -18.15
CA ASP A 342 -12.68 18.66 -18.07
C ASP A 342 -13.70 17.72 -18.69
N ARG A 343 -14.48 17.08 -17.81
CA ARG A 343 -15.76 16.48 -18.15
C ARG A 343 -16.57 17.60 -18.81
N ILE A 344 -16.65 17.61 -20.15
CA ILE A 344 -17.62 18.44 -20.87
C ILE A 344 -18.95 18.11 -20.23
N LEU A 345 -19.54 19.11 -19.58
CA LEU A 345 -20.83 19.05 -18.91
C LEU A 345 -21.88 18.65 -19.95
N GLN A 346 -22.10 17.36 -20.13
CA GLN A 346 -23.11 16.80 -21.00
C GLN A 346 -24.19 16.13 -20.15
N GLU A 347 -24.60 16.77 -19.05
CA GLU A 347 -25.71 16.30 -18.20
C GLU A 347 -26.69 17.40 -17.74
N ASP A 348 -26.51 18.67 -18.14
CA ASP A 348 -27.45 19.77 -17.79
C ASP A 348 -28.34 20.25 -18.97
N ILE A 349 -28.40 19.51 -20.09
CA ILE A 349 -29.37 19.77 -21.17
C ILE A 349 -30.32 18.59 -21.29
N ARG A 350 -31.21 18.42 -20.30
CA ARG A 350 -32.49 17.70 -20.44
C ARG A 350 -33.40 17.94 -19.23
N THR A 351 -33.70 19.20 -18.95
CA THR A 351 -35.01 19.57 -18.43
C THR A 351 -35.56 20.66 -19.34
N VAL A 352 -36.28 20.22 -20.38
CA VAL A 352 -37.26 21.09 -21.04
C VAL A 352 -38.40 21.22 -20.04
N PRO A 353 -38.72 22.42 -19.53
CA PRO A 353 -39.94 22.63 -18.76
C PRO A 353 -41.12 22.39 -19.70
N VAL A 354 -41.90 21.34 -19.44
CA VAL A 354 -43.23 21.20 -20.01
C VAL A 354 -44.10 22.22 -19.29
N GLU A 355 -44.47 23.29 -19.99
CA GLU A 355 -45.51 24.21 -19.56
C GLU A 355 -46.84 23.44 -19.42
N PRO A 356 -47.61 23.64 -18.34
CA PRO A 356 -48.95 23.08 -18.24
C PRO A 356 -49.93 23.95 -19.03
N GLU A 357 -50.36 23.46 -20.19
CA GLU A 357 -51.53 24.01 -20.87
C GLU A 357 -52.79 23.67 -20.08
N SER A 358 -53.47 24.74 -19.66
CA SER A 358 -54.71 24.78 -18.91
C SER A 358 -55.92 24.39 -19.76
N GLU A 359 -56.83 23.66 -19.14
CA GLU A 359 -58.16 23.28 -19.62
C GLU A 359 -59.03 24.50 -20.00
N ALA A 360 -59.72 24.41 -21.14
CA ALA A 360 -60.98 25.13 -21.38
C ALA A 360 -61.89 24.32 -22.32
N SER A 361 -63.06 24.02 -21.78
CA SER A 361 -64.24 23.32 -22.31
C SER A 361 -64.87 23.92 -23.58
N SER A 362 -65.44 23.08 -24.44
CA SER A 362 -66.83 23.26 -24.95
C SER A 362 -67.30 22.08 -25.82
N ASP A 363 -68.44 21.50 -25.42
CA ASP A 363 -69.58 21.01 -26.20
C ASP A 363 -69.39 20.07 -27.42
N GLY A 364 -70.07 18.91 -27.32
CA GLY A 364 -70.43 18.02 -28.45
C GLY A 364 -71.51 18.63 -29.37
N PRO A 365 -71.91 17.95 -30.47
CA PRO A 365 -72.59 16.64 -30.36
C PRO A 365 -72.24 15.58 -31.44
N GLU A 366 -72.54 14.32 -31.11
CA GLU A 366 -72.82 13.17 -32.02
C GLU A 366 -74.05 13.46 -32.94
N PRO A 367 -74.47 12.63 -33.94
CA PRO A 367 -74.16 11.19 -34.19
C PRO A 367 -74.02 10.81 -35.70
N GLU A 368 -74.09 9.50 -35.96
CA GLU A 368 -74.40 8.78 -37.22
C GLU A 368 -73.19 8.31 -38.05
N ASP A 369 -73.16 7.12 -38.64
CA ASP A 369 -73.99 5.90 -38.68
C ASP A 369 -73.23 4.94 -39.61
N SER A 370 -73.46 3.63 -39.50
CA SER A 370 -73.25 2.59 -40.51
C SER A 370 -71.79 2.24 -40.89
N SER A 371 -71.38 1.01 -41.16
CA SER A 371 -72.00 -0.31 -41.14
C SER A 371 -70.91 -1.32 -41.59
N GLU A 372 -71.11 -2.58 -41.22
CA GLU A 372 -70.70 -3.79 -41.96
C GLU A 372 -69.26 -4.34 -41.86
N GLN A 373 -69.20 -5.51 -41.23
CA GLN A 373 -68.23 -6.61 -41.31
C GLN A 373 -68.19 -7.24 -42.73
N PRO A 374 -67.68 -8.48 -42.92
CA PRO A 374 -66.35 -9.07 -42.68
C PRO A 374 -65.77 -9.66 -43.98
N MET A 375 -64.49 -10.01 -44.08
CA MET A 375 -64.05 -11.13 -44.95
C MET A 375 -62.81 -11.84 -44.41
N ASP A 376 -62.99 -13.13 -44.16
CA ASP A 376 -62.00 -14.19 -44.06
C ASP A 376 -61.13 -14.29 -45.34
N ALA A 377 -59.90 -14.79 -45.20
CA ALA A 377 -59.39 -15.98 -45.90
C ALA A 377 -57.85 -16.06 -45.92
N ALA A 378 -57.35 -17.11 -45.27
CA ALA A 378 -56.35 -18.09 -45.73
C ALA A 378 -55.20 -17.65 -46.66
N MET A 379 -53.95 -17.93 -46.22
CA MET A 379 -53.05 -18.77 -47.03
C MET A 379 -51.86 -19.31 -46.23
N ASP A 380 -51.85 -20.64 -46.11
CA ASP A 380 -50.73 -21.54 -45.82
C ASP A 380 -49.55 -21.36 -46.80
N LYS A 381 -48.34 -21.62 -46.31
CA LYS A 381 -47.39 -22.58 -46.91
C LYS A 381 -46.11 -22.74 -46.07
N ASP A 382 -45.98 -23.91 -45.47
CA ASP A 382 -44.86 -24.84 -45.51
C ASP A 382 -43.47 -24.31 -45.93
N ASP A 383 -42.47 -24.49 -45.04
CA ASP A 383 -41.28 -25.26 -45.44
C ASP A 383 -40.63 -25.93 -44.21
N GLN A 384 -40.77 -27.25 -44.14
CA GLN A 384 -40.01 -28.15 -43.28
C GLN A 384 -38.88 -28.75 -44.11
N SER A 385 -37.67 -28.81 -43.56
CA SER A 385 -36.69 -29.83 -43.94
C SER A 385 -35.68 -30.13 -42.82
N PRO A 386 -35.10 -31.36 -42.80
CA PRO A 386 -34.98 -32.13 -41.57
C PRO A 386 -33.55 -32.58 -41.19
N MET A 387 -33.44 -33.04 -39.93
CA MET A 387 -32.58 -34.07 -39.33
C MET A 387 -31.19 -34.40 -39.94
N LYS A 388 -30.17 -34.41 -39.05
CA LYS A 388 -29.29 -35.59 -38.83
C LYS A 388 -28.37 -35.46 -37.61
N GLN A 389 -28.64 -36.27 -36.58
CA GLN A 389 -27.63 -37.03 -35.80
C GLN A 389 -27.36 -38.35 -36.57
N PRO A 390 -26.23 -39.09 -36.44
CA PRO A 390 -25.67 -39.60 -35.16
C PRO A 390 -24.13 -39.76 -35.11
N GLY A 391 -23.58 -40.22 -33.97
CA GLY A 391 -22.25 -40.85 -33.94
C GLY A 391 -21.58 -40.94 -32.57
N ASP A 392 -21.61 -42.13 -31.97
CA ASP A 392 -20.86 -42.59 -30.80
C ASP A 392 -19.33 -42.51 -30.92
N SER A 393 -18.67 -42.23 -29.77
CA SER A 393 -17.43 -42.79 -29.16
C SER A 393 -16.40 -43.58 -30.01
N PRO A 394 -15.08 -43.54 -29.72
CA PRO A 394 -14.57 -43.97 -28.40
C PRO A 394 -13.22 -43.39 -27.88
N ALA A 395 -12.97 -43.69 -26.60
CA ALA A 395 -11.71 -44.11 -25.97
C ALA A 395 -10.46 -43.21 -26.00
N GLY A 396 -9.93 -42.97 -24.78
CA GLY A 396 -8.53 -43.22 -24.48
C GLY A 396 -7.67 -42.00 -24.17
N MET A 397 -7.49 -41.70 -22.88
CA MET A 397 -6.15 -41.46 -22.31
C MET A 397 -6.20 -41.58 -20.78
N GLU A 398 -5.93 -42.80 -20.31
CA GLU A 398 -5.37 -43.05 -18.98
C GLU A 398 -4.05 -42.29 -18.84
N THR A 399 -3.88 -41.50 -17.79
CA THR A 399 -2.55 -41.24 -17.22
C THR A 399 -2.51 -41.90 -15.85
N LYS A 400 -1.86 -43.06 -15.84
CA LYS A 400 -1.60 -43.90 -14.67
C LYS A 400 -0.33 -43.41 -13.96
N ALA A 401 -0.43 -43.33 -12.65
CA ALA A 401 0.55 -43.76 -11.64
C ALA A 401 2.03 -43.38 -11.83
N GLY A 402 2.51 -42.54 -10.93
CA GLY A 402 3.89 -42.49 -10.47
C GLY A 402 3.96 -42.63 -8.95
N THR A 403 3.62 -43.82 -8.43
CA THR A 403 4.01 -44.27 -7.08
C THR A 403 5.48 -44.69 -7.16
N MET A 404 6.36 -43.96 -6.49
CA MET A 404 7.69 -44.46 -6.13
C MET A 404 7.69 -44.79 -4.64
N MET A 405 7.74 -46.09 -4.34
CA MET A 405 8.11 -46.64 -3.05
C MET A 405 9.64 -46.57 -2.88
N GLU A 406 10.03 -46.25 -1.66
CA GLU A 406 11.21 -46.67 -0.89
C GLU A 406 12.35 -47.41 -1.59
N LYS A 407 13.55 -46.87 -1.39
CA LYS A 407 14.66 -47.63 -0.81
C LYS A 407 15.49 -46.76 0.12
#